data_AF-A0A419J1J7-F1
#
_entry.id   AF-A0A419J1J7-F1
#
_cell.length_a   1.000
_cell.length_b   1.000
_cell.length_c   1.000
_cell.angle_alpha   90.00
_cell.angle_beta   90.00
_cell.angle_gamma   90.00
#
_symmetry.space_group_name_H-M   'P 1'
#
loop_
_entity.id
_entity.type
_entity.pdbx_description
1 polymer ?
#
loop_
_entity_poly.entity_id
_entity_poly.type
_entity_poly.pdbx_seq_one_letter_code
_entity_poly.pdbx_strand_id
1 'polypeptide(L)'
;MGDRQNCWEFNKCGREPGGSRAGETGVCPATTAISCSGLYNGINGGRICWAIAGTFAAGRISGAYAREFSCLNCDFLRKVCKDENICKFDQLTPYRIYNNSSRMFGRREFMRIDVHLDLKFSIAGDARHNHIYGVTIDFGCGGFSFISEHFMPSSKGPVKYRIKLPGNNTCTHVSGEIVWKTEVRDRCLAGVKIMGLNDDAKRDILDYAYSRWLKGVRLQ
;
A
#
# COMPACT_ATOMS: atom_id res chain seq x y z
N MET A 1 -8.94 -28.82 8.32
CA MET A 1 -8.76 -27.36 8.24
C MET A 1 -9.76 -26.88 7.19
N GLY A 2 -10.83 -26.21 7.59
CA GLY A 2 -11.96 -25.94 6.70
C GLY A 2 -11.75 -24.65 5.89
N ASP A 3 -11.97 -24.71 4.59
CA ASP A 3 -11.94 -23.55 3.70
C ASP A 3 -12.89 -22.46 4.20
N ARG A 4 -12.37 -21.23 4.31
CA ARG A 4 -13.16 -20.08 4.73
C ARG A 4 -13.85 -19.46 3.52
N GLN A 5 -15.15 -19.25 3.64
CA GLN A 5 -15.98 -18.72 2.55
C GLN A 5 -15.52 -17.34 2.07
N ASN A 6 -15.45 -17.17 0.74
CA ASN A 6 -15.14 -15.92 0.04
C ASN A 6 -16.39 -15.05 -0.19
N CYS A 7 -16.18 -13.78 -0.52
CA CYS A 7 -17.26 -12.80 -0.71
C CYS A 7 -18.28 -13.23 -1.76
N TRP A 8 -17.84 -13.80 -2.89
CA TRP A 8 -18.74 -14.23 -3.97
C TRP A 8 -19.57 -15.47 -3.58
N GLU A 9 -19.03 -16.37 -2.76
CA GLU A 9 -19.76 -17.52 -2.22
C GLU A 9 -20.80 -17.09 -1.17
N PHE A 10 -20.46 -16.10 -0.33
CA PHE A 10 -21.36 -15.58 0.70
C PHE A 10 -22.52 -14.76 0.09
N ASN A 11 -22.19 -13.81 -0.79
CA ASN A 11 -23.18 -12.92 -1.39
C ASN A 11 -23.88 -13.53 -2.61
N LYS A 12 -23.35 -14.63 -3.18
CA LYS A 12 -23.86 -15.29 -4.39
C LYS A 12 -24.11 -14.31 -5.53
N CYS A 13 -23.14 -13.43 -5.77
CA CYS A 13 -23.31 -12.33 -6.70
C CYS A 13 -23.22 -12.75 -8.18
N GLY A 14 -22.74 -13.97 -8.47
CA GLY A 14 -22.66 -14.53 -9.82
C GLY A 14 -21.61 -13.89 -10.72
N ARG A 15 -20.63 -13.16 -10.16
CA ARG A 15 -19.58 -12.45 -10.90
C ARG A 15 -18.22 -13.15 -10.86
N GLU A 16 -18.15 -14.35 -10.31
CA GLU A 16 -17.02 -15.25 -10.45
C GLU A 16 -16.76 -15.62 -11.93
N PRO A 17 -15.56 -16.09 -12.30
CA PRO A 17 -15.30 -16.59 -13.65
C PRO A 17 -16.30 -17.69 -14.02
N GLY A 18 -17.03 -17.50 -15.13
CA GLY A 18 -18.11 -18.40 -15.55
C GLY A 18 -19.44 -18.23 -14.79
N GLY A 19 -19.54 -17.26 -13.87
CA GLY A 19 -20.76 -16.97 -13.14
C GLY A 19 -21.86 -16.34 -14.01
N SER A 20 -23.11 -16.47 -13.59
CA SER A 20 -24.30 -16.06 -14.35
C SER A 20 -24.34 -14.57 -14.71
N ARG A 21 -23.68 -13.71 -13.92
CA ARG A 21 -23.63 -12.25 -14.11
C ARG A 21 -22.28 -11.76 -14.62
N ALA A 22 -21.32 -12.66 -14.84
CA ALA A 22 -20.00 -12.30 -15.36
C ALA A 22 -20.08 -11.75 -16.80
N GLY A 23 -20.96 -12.30 -17.64
CA GLY A 23 -21.17 -11.81 -19.00
C GLY A 23 -21.85 -10.44 -19.07
N GLU A 24 -22.75 -10.14 -18.13
CA GLU A 24 -23.53 -8.89 -18.12
C GLU A 24 -22.82 -7.74 -17.39
N THR A 25 -22.19 -8.03 -16.25
CA THR A 25 -21.63 -7.01 -15.34
C THR A 25 -20.11 -7.13 -15.16
N GLY A 26 -19.47 -7.98 -15.97
CA GLY A 26 -18.05 -8.28 -15.89
C GLY A 26 -17.67 -9.16 -14.70
N VAL A 27 -16.52 -9.83 -14.82
CA VAL A 27 -15.92 -10.64 -13.74
C VAL A 27 -15.52 -9.75 -12.57
N CYS A 28 -15.80 -10.19 -11.35
CA CYS A 28 -15.47 -9.49 -10.12
C CYS A 28 -13.94 -9.47 -9.92
N PRO A 29 -13.29 -8.31 -9.75
CA PRO A 29 -11.84 -8.24 -9.57
C PRO A 29 -11.31 -9.02 -8.35
N ALA A 30 -12.13 -9.18 -7.29
CA ALA A 30 -11.74 -9.98 -6.14
C ALA A 30 -11.53 -11.47 -6.48
N THR A 31 -12.18 -11.97 -7.52
CA THR A 31 -12.08 -13.37 -7.95
C THR A 31 -10.83 -13.64 -8.77
N THR A 32 -10.15 -12.59 -9.27
CA THR A 32 -8.96 -12.69 -10.11
C THR A 32 -7.72 -12.04 -9.47
N ALA A 33 -7.84 -11.45 -8.28
CA ALA A 33 -6.74 -10.88 -7.51
C ALA A 33 -5.86 -11.97 -6.87
N ILE A 34 -5.14 -12.74 -7.70
CA ILE A 34 -4.33 -13.91 -7.30
C ILE A 34 -3.25 -13.51 -6.29
N SER A 35 -2.68 -12.32 -6.41
CA SER A 35 -1.68 -11.78 -5.47
C SER A 35 -2.18 -11.67 -4.02
N CYS A 36 -3.49 -11.75 -3.80
CA CYS A 36 -4.12 -11.66 -2.49
C CYS A 36 -4.52 -13.04 -1.93
N SER A 37 -4.32 -14.11 -2.68
CA SER A 37 -4.72 -15.46 -2.27
C SER A 37 -4.01 -15.87 -0.98
N GLY A 38 -4.73 -16.54 -0.08
CA GLY A 38 -4.28 -16.92 1.26
C GLY A 38 -4.54 -15.86 2.34
N LEU A 39 -4.85 -14.61 1.97
CA LEU A 39 -5.18 -13.58 2.96
C LEU A 39 -6.47 -13.93 3.69
N TYR A 40 -6.40 -13.97 5.03
CA TYR A 40 -7.48 -14.41 5.92
C TYR A 40 -8.06 -15.78 5.55
N ASN A 41 -7.20 -16.68 5.05
CA ASN A 41 -7.57 -18.01 4.56
C ASN A 41 -8.60 -17.97 3.39
N GLY A 42 -8.56 -16.90 2.59
CA GLY A 42 -9.36 -16.73 1.39
C GLY A 42 -8.66 -17.18 0.12
N ILE A 43 -9.43 -17.32 -0.95
CA ILE A 43 -8.92 -17.53 -2.31
C ILE A 43 -8.86 -16.17 -3.00
N ASN A 44 -7.77 -15.88 -3.69
CA ASN A 44 -7.54 -14.59 -4.38
C ASN A 44 -7.88 -13.41 -3.46
N GLY A 45 -8.70 -12.46 -3.90
CA GLY A 45 -9.16 -11.33 -3.12
C GLY A 45 -10.42 -11.57 -2.29
N GLY A 46 -10.89 -12.82 -2.19
CA GLY A 46 -12.24 -13.16 -1.74
C GLY A 46 -12.58 -12.75 -0.32
N ARG A 47 -11.59 -12.73 0.57
CA ARG A 47 -11.76 -12.31 1.97
C ARG A 47 -11.25 -10.92 2.28
N ILE A 48 -10.89 -10.16 1.26
CA ILE A 48 -10.47 -8.75 1.36
C ILE A 48 -11.14 -7.89 0.29
N CYS A 49 -12.33 -8.29 -0.17
CA CYS A 49 -12.97 -7.67 -1.33
C CYS A 49 -13.18 -6.15 -1.17
N TRP A 50 -13.36 -5.66 0.06
CA TRP A 50 -13.47 -4.23 0.39
C TRP A 50 -12.18 -3.44 0.14
N ALA A 51 -11.04 -4.10 0.01
CA ALA A 51 -9.77 -3.49 -0.35
C ALA A 51 -9.51 -3.51 -1.86
N ILE A 52 -10.38 -4.12 -2.66
CA ILE A 52 -10.20 -4.32 -4.10
C ILE A 52 -11.18 -3.43 -4.87
N ALA A 53 -10.63 -2.53 -5.69
CA ALA A 53 -11.42 -1.61 -6.50
C ALA A 53 -12.27 -2.35 -7.55
N GLY A 54 -13.48 -1.83 -7.84
CA GLY A 54 -14.42 -2.43 -8.81
C GLY A 54 -15.20 -3.63 -8.28
N THR A 55 -15.12 -3.92 -6.97
CA THR A 55 -16.03 -4.84 -6.30
C THR A 55 -17.38 -4.18 -6.05
N PHE A 56 -18.43 -4.99 -6.06
CA PHE A 56 -19.82 -4.50 -6.02
C PHE A 56 -20.30 -4.55 -4.57
N ALA A 57 -20.62 -3.41 -3.98
CA ALA A 57 -21.29 -3.34 -2.69
C ALA A 57 -22.77 -3.01 -2.95
N ALA A 58 -23.68 -3.86 -2.46
CA ALA A 58 -25.11 -3.58 -2.35
C ALA A 58 -25.79 -2.97 -3.60
N GLY A 59 -25.60 -3.54 -4.80
CA GLY A 59 -26.34 -3.06 -5.98
C GLY A 59 -25.59 -2.03 -6.84
N ARG A 60 -24.42 -1.54 -6.40
CA ARG A 60 -23.63 -0.54 -7.15
C ARG A 60 -22.19 -0.99 -7.39
N ILE A 61 -21.68 -0.72 -8.60
CA ILE A 61 -20.24 -0.79 -8.88
C ILE A 61 -19.62 0.30 -8.02
N SER A 62 -18.88 -0.08 -6.97
CA SER A 62 -18.11 0.91 -6.22
C SER A 62 -17.05 1.49 -7.17
N GLY A 63 -16.93 2.82 -7.21
CA GLY A 63 -15.89 3.51 -7.95
C GLY A 63 -14.49 3.10 -7.49
N ALA A 64 -13.45 3.83 -7.92
CA ALA A 64 -12.04 3.52 -7.62
C ALA A 64 -11.68 3.38 -6.12
N TYR A 65 -12.62 3.64 -5.21
CA TYR A 65 -12.51 3.55 -3.78
C TYR A 65 -13.62 2.66 -3.20
N ALA A 66 -13.29 1.43 -2.81
CA ALA A 66 -14.14 0.61 -1.95
C ALA A 66 -14.01 1.06 -0.46
N ARG A 67 -13.97 2.38 -0.22
CA ARG A 67 -14.37 2.98 1.06
C ARG A 67 -15.72 3.67 0.85
N GLU A 68 -16.72 2.94 0.38
CA GLU A 68 -18.07 3.37 0.73
C GLU A 68 -18.29 3.00 2.20
N PHE A 69 -18.92 3.90 2.96
CA PHE A 69 -19.51 3.56 4.26
C PHE A 69 -20.37 2.28 4.21
N SER A 70 -20.85 1.89 3.01
CA SER A 70 -21.57 0.65 2.76
C SER A 70 -20.78 -0.61 3.13
N CYS A 71 -19.45 -0.64 2.95
CA CYS A 71 -18.63 -1.80 3.32
C CYS A 71 -18.59 -2.02 4.83
N LEU A 72 -18.74 -0.97 5.64
CA LEU A 72 -18.71 -1.06 7.11
C LEU A 72 -19.96 -1.72 7.67
N ASN A 73 -21.06 -1.62 6.91
CA ASN A 73 -22.32 -2.29 7.18
C ASN A 73 -22.44 -3.62 6.41
N CYS A 74 -21.40 -4.05 5.68
CA CYS A 74 -21.42 -5.30 4.94
C CYS A 74 -21.38 -6.50 5.90
N ASP A 75 -22.37 -7.38 5.78
CA ASP A 75 -22.45 -8.60 6.59
C ASP A 75 -21.24 -9.52 6.35
N PHE A 76 -20.72 -9.57 5.13
CA PHE A 76 -19.53 -10.35 4.83
C PHE A 76 -18.27 -9.78 5.52
N LEU A 77 -18.09 -8.46 5.53
CA LEU A 77 -16.97 -7.84 6.24
C LEU A 77 -17.05 -8.16 7.74
N ARG A 78 -18.23 -7.97 8.35
CA ARG A 78 -18.48 -8.33 9.75
C ARG A 78 -18.20 -9.81 10.03
N LYS A 79 -18.53 -10.70 9.09
CA LYS A 79 -18.21 -12.13 9.19
C LYS A 79 -16.70 -12.36 9.20
N VAL A 80 -15.96 -11.77 8.26
CA VAL A 80 -14.49 -11.88 8.23
C VAL A 80 -13.89 -11.32 9.52
N CYS A 81 -14.40 -10.19 10.02
CA CYS A 81 -13.94 -9.64 11.30
C CYS A 81 -14.13 -10.62 12.47
N LYS A 82 -15.28 -11.29 12.56
CA LYS A 82 -15.53 -12.31 13.59
C LYS A 82 -14.64 -13.53 13.40
N ASP A 83 -14.51 -14.01 12.16
CA ASP A 83 -13.72 -15.21 11.83
C ASP A 83 -12.23 -15.04 12.16
N GLU A 84 -11.72 -13.82 11.99
CA GLU A 84 -10.30 -13.47 12.13
C GLU A 84 -10.01 -12.69 13.44
N ASN A 85 -10.98 -12.60 14.35
CA ASN A 85 -10.89 -11.84 15.62
C ASN A 85 -10.42 -10.38 15.46
N ILE A 86 -10.92 -9.69 14.44
CA ILE A 86 -10.63 -8.30 14.14
C ILE A 86 -11.64 -7.41 14.87
N CYS A 87 -11.17 -6.66 15.87
CA CYS A 87 -12.02 -5.89 16.79
C CYS A 87 -12.03 -4.38 16.55
N LYS A 88 -11.14 -3.83 15.68
CA LYS A 88 -11.05 -2.39 15.43
C LYS A 88 -10.93 -2.06 13.93
N PHE A 89 -11.64 -1.02 13.52
CA PHE A 89 -11.68 -0.52 12.14
C PHE A 89 -10.31 -0.31 11.48
N ASP A 90 -9.33 0.17 12.26
CA ASP A 90 -7.96 0.42 11.78
C ASP A 90 -7.26 -0.85 11.25
N GLN A 91 -7.74 -2.04 11.65
CA GLN A 91 -7.28 -3.37 11.21
C GLN A 91 -7.80 -3.78 9.83
N LEU A 92 -8.73 -3.02 9.25
CA LEU A 92 -9.33 -3.30 7.94
C LEU A 92 -8.70 -2.48 6.81
N THR A 93 -7.72 -1.64 7.14
CA THR A 93 -6.92 -0.91 6.16
C THR A 93 -6.06 -1.90 5.36
N PRO A 94 -5.89 -1.70 4.04
CA PRO A 94 -4.98 -2.52 3.22
C PRO A 94 -3.58 -2.65 3.86
N TYR A 95 -3.14 -1.61 4.58
CA TYR A 95 -1.94 -1.56 5.40
C TYR A 95 -1.85 -2.63 6.51
N ARG A 96 -2.92 -2.87 7.29
CA ARG A 96 -2.92 -3.89 8.36
C ARG A 96 -3.23 -5.31 7.85
N ILE A 97 -4.02 -5.44 6.80
CA ILE A 97 -4.23 -6.71 6.08
C ILE A 97 -2.88 -7.29 5.61
N TYR A 98 -2.01 -6.40 5.13
CA TYR A 98 -0.68 -6.75 4.65
C TYR A 98 0.32 -7.13 5.77
N ASN A 99 0.23 -6.52 6.96
CA ASN A 99 1.17 -6.81 8.07
C ASN A 99 0.87 -8.14 8.79
N ASN A 100 -0.38 -8.64 8.73
CA ASN A 100 -0.77 -9.93 9.34
C ASN A 100 -0.47 -11.15 8.45
N SER A 101 -0.03 -10.96 7.21
CA SER A 101 0.32 -12.04 6.27
C SER A 101 1.80 -12.41 6.29
N SER A 102 2.48 -12.24 7.43
CA SER A 102 3.91 -12.55 7.61
C SER A 102 4.20 -14.06 7.60
N ARG A 103 3.98 -14.65 6.43
CA ARG A 103 4.69 -15.84 5.95
C ARG A 103 4.71 -15.80 4.42
N MET A 104 5.94 -15.69 3.88
CA MET A 104 6.37 -15.81 2.46
C MET A 104 6.45 -14.49 1.65
N PHE A 105 7.58 -14.04 1.06
CA PHE A 105 8.96 -14.55 0.85
C PHE A 105 9.95 -13.37 0.85
N GLY A 106 11.13 -13.54 1.47
CA GLY A 106 12.28 -12.61 1.39
C GLY A 106 12.66 -11.95 2.73
N ARG A 107 13.92 -11.47 2.86
CA ARG A 107 14.49 -10.81 4.06
C ARG A 107 13.82 -9.48 4.47
N ARG A 108 12.63 -9.17 3.96
CA ARG A 108 11.94 -7.88 4.14
C ARG A 108 10.59 -8.12 4.81
N GLU A 109 10.38 -7.44 5.92
CA GLU A 109 9.18 -7.54 6.78
C GLU A 109 7.98 -6.75 6.21
N PHE A 110 8.21 -5.82 5.27
CA PHE A 110 7.18 -4.93 4.70
C PHE A 110 7.25 -4.84 3.17
N MET A 111 6.11 -4.81 2.48
CA MET A 111 6.02 -4.48 1.06
C MET A 111 6.55 -3.08 0.86
N ARG A 112 7.17 -2.89 -0.29
CA ARG A 112 7.43 -1.56 -0.81
C ARG A 112 6.75 -1.45 -2.16
N ILE A 113 6.04 -0.34 -2.36
CA ILE A 113 5.37 -0.04 -3.61
C ILE A 113 6.25 0.96 -4.35
N ASP A 114 6.51 0.70 -5.63
CA ASP A 114 7.24 1.63 -6.48
C ASP A 114 6.46 2.94 -6.58
N VAL A 115 7.09 4.02 -6.14
CA VAL A 115 6.49 5.34 -6.15
C VAL A 115 7.59 6.38 -6.28
N HIS A 116 7.40 7.28 -7.24
CA HIS A 116 8.31 8.38 -7.53
C HIS A 116 7.72 9.67 -7.00
N LEU A 117 8.17 10.07 -5.80
CA LEU A 117 7.80 11.29 -5.11
C LEU A 117 9.02 12.16 -4.92
N ASP A 118 8.83 13.46 -5.12
CA ASP A 118 9.88 14.44 -4.88
C ASP A 118 10.21 14.49 -3.40
N LEU A 119 11.49 14.40 -3.13
CA LEU A 119 12.08 14.28 -1.81
C LEU A 119 13.11 15.40 -1.63
N LYS A 120 13.10 16.01 -0.45
CA LYS A 120 14.07 17.04 -0.05
C LYS A 120 14.53 16.81 1.39
N PHE A 121 15.82 16.92 1.65
CA PHE A 121 16.38 16.78 3.00
C PHE A 121 17.68 17.55 3.17
N SER A 122 18.16 17.63 4.41
CA SER A 122 19.45 18.23 4.77
C SER A 122 20.15 17.33 5.78
N ILE A 123 21.46 17.15 5.64
CA ILE A 123 22.28 16.37 6.58
C ILE A 123 23.07 17.34 7.46
N ALA A 124 22.96 17.19 8.78
CA ALA A 124 23.70 18.03 9.72
C ALA A 124 25.22 17.85 9.53
N GLY A 125 25.94 18.95 9.34
CA GLY A 125 27.39 18.96 9.11
C GLY A 125 27.83 19.09 7.65
N ASP A 126 26.90 19.14 6.69
CA ASP A 126 27.22 19.47 5.29
C ASP A 126 27.12 21.00 5.06
N ALA A 127 28.27 21.66 4.92
CA ALA A 127 28.36 23.10 4.65
C ALA A 127 28.18 23.46 3.16
N ARG A 128 28.09 22.47 2.26
CA ARG A 128 28.08 22.70 0.80
C ARG A 128 26.70 22.67 0.16
N HIS A 129 25.76 21.91 0.74
CA HIS A 129 24.39 21.81 0.22
C HIS A 129 23.37 22.09 1.32
N ASN A 130 22.77 23.28 1.27
CA ASN A 130 21.73 23.66 2.23
C ASN A 130 20.53 22.71 2.14
N HIS A 131 20.30 22.10 0.96
CA HIS A 131 19.31 21.05 0.74
C HIS A 131 19.75 20.09 -0.37
N ILE A 132 19.53 18.79 -0.16
CA ILE A 132 19.69 17.73 -1.14
C ILE A 132 18.30 17.36 -1.66
N TYR A 133 18.21 17.12 -2.97
CA TYR A 133 16.99 16.72 -3.66
C TYR A 133 17.14 15.28 -4.17
N GLY A 134 16.02 14.58 -4.22
CA GLY A 134 15.96 13.26 -4.81
C GLY A 134 14.55 12.85 -5.13
N VAL A 135 14.41 11.63 -5.64
CA VAL A 135 13.13 11.04 -6.00
C VAL A 135 13.05 9.67 -5.34
N THR A 136 11.94 9.38 -4.66
CA THR A 136 11.71 8.04 -4.12
C THR A 136 11.68 7.01 -5.25
N ILE A 137 12.17 5.81 -4.98
CA ILE A 137 12.07 4.65 -5.87
C ILE A 137 10.89 3.82 -5.40
N ASP A 138 10.86 3.54 -4.10
CA ASP A 138 9.85 2.74 -3.44
C ASP A 138 9.47 3.36 -2.10
N PHE A 139 8.29 3.02 -1.59
CA PHE A 139 7.85 3.42 -0.25
C PHE A 139 7.11 2.28 0.44
N GLY A 140 7.39 2.07 1.72
CA GLY A 140 6.77 1.03 2.53
C GLY A 140 6.66 1.42 3.99
N CYS A 141 6.02 0.55 4.76
CA CYS A 141 5.63 0.83 6.14
C CYS A 141 6.82 1.07 7.09
N GLY A 142 7.93 0.37 6.84
CA GLY A 142 9.16 0.44 7.65
C GLY A 142 10.28 1.26 7.02
N GLY A 143 10.10 1.77 5.80
CA GLY A 143 11.19 2.40 5.07
C GLY A 143 10.87 2.71 3.62
N PHE A 144 11.73 3.51 3.01
CA PHE A 144 11.65 3.86 1.59
C PHE A 144 13.06 3.93 1.02
N SER A 145 13.17 3.82 -0.29
CA SER A 145 14.42 4.02 -1.01
C SER A 145 14.29 5.18 -1.97
N PHE A 146 15.40 5.83 -2.28
CA PHE A 146 15.43 6.98 -3.17
C PHE A 146 16.73 7.08 -3.94
N ILE A 147 16.70 7.89 -4.99
CA ILE A 147 17.85 8.30 -5.77
C ILE A 147 18.05 9.81 -5.66
N SER A 148 19.31 10.23 -5.52
CA SER A 148 19.74 11.63 -5.49
C SER A 148 20.82 11.84 -6.54
N GLU A 149 20.81 13.00 -7.19
CA GLU A 149 21.85 13.42 -8.16
C GLU A 149 23.11 13.96 -7.48
N HIS A 150 23.10 14.07 -6.15
CA HIS A 150 24.25 14.52 -5.37
C HIS A 150 24.74 13.43 -4.43
N PHE A 151 26.07 13.37 -4.30
CA PHE A 151 26.77 12.53 -3.33
C PHE A 151 26.29 12.89 -1.92
N MET A 152 25.92 11.87 -1.14
CA MET A 152 25.40 12.07 0.19
C MET A 152 26.50 11.87 1.25
N PRO A 153 26.78 12.88 2.09
CA PRO A 153 27.64 12.70 3.25
C PRO A 153 27.02 11.70 4.23
N SER A 154 27.85 11.07 5.06
CA SER A 154 27.37 10.13 6.08
C SER A 154 26.68 10.90 7.21
N SER A 155 25.43 10.56 7.51
CA SER A 155 24.70 11.14 8.65
C SER A 155 25.01 10.39 9.94
N LYS A 156 25.28 11.12 11.03
CA LYS A 156 25.27 10.55 12.39
C LYS A 156 23.87 10.74 12.98
N GLY A 157 22.96 9.80 12.72
CA GLY A 157 21.61 9.79 13.29
C GLY A 157 20.47 10.14 12.32
N PRO A 158 19.23 10.31 12.84
CA PRO A 158 18.04 10.47 12.03
C PRO A 158 18.05 11.75 11.18
N VAL A 159 17.69 11.60 9.92
CA VAL A 159 17.53 12.68 8.94
C VAL A 159 16.05 13.01 8.79
N LYS A 160 15.73 14.31 8.67
CA LYS A 160 14.39 14.77 8.34
C LYS A 160 14.25 14.94 6.83
N TYR A 161 13.32 14.20 6.27
CA TYR A 161 12.95 14.23 4.87
C TYR A 161 11.62 14.94 4.70
N ARG A 162 11.48 15.65 3.59
CA ARG A 162 10.24 16.29 3.13
C ARG A 162 9.85 15.63 1.82
N ILE A 163 8.70 14.96 1.81
CA ILE A 163 8.16 14.28 0.64
C ILE A 163 6.94 15.07 0.15
N LYS A 164 6.91 15.38 -1.14
CA LYS A 164 5.79 16.09 -1.77
C LYS A 164 4.89 15.11 -2.51
N LEU A 165 3.60 15.15 -2.20
CA LEU A 165 2.59 14.40 -2.93
C LEU A 165 2.10 15.22 -4.14
N PRO A 166 1.93 14.59 -5.32
CA PRO A 166 1.39 15.29 -6.49
C PRO A 166 -0.02 15.80 -6.24
N GLY A 167 -0.29 17.06 -6.62
CA GLY A 167 -1.59 17.70 -6.41
C GLY A 167 -1.85 18.20 -4.99
N ASN A 168 -0.90 18.01 -4.06
CA ASN A 168 -0.96 18.59 -2.72
C ASN A 168 0.08 19.72 -2.57
N ASN A 169 -0.34 20.83 -1.97
CA ASN A 169 0.54 21.97 -1.68
C ASN A 169 1.35 21.80 -0.39
N THR A 170 1.05 20.78 0.41
CA THR A 170 1.76 20.51 1.67
C THR A 170 2.85 19.44 1.49
N CYS A 171 3.96 19.61 2.22
CA CYS A 171 5.03 18.61 2.30
C CYS A 171 4.84 17.75 3.55
N THR A 172 4.90 16.44 3.37
CA THR A 172 4.93 15.47 4.47
C THR A 172 6.33 15.37 5.03
N HIS A 173 6.46 15.41 6.35
CA HIS A 173 7.75 15.28 7.04
C HIS A 173 7.93 13.84 7.53
N VAL A 174 9.05 13.22 7.14
CA VAL A 174 9.45 11.87 7.56
C VAL A 174 10.79 11.97 8.30
N SER A 175 10.88 11.39 9.49
CA SER A 175 12.15 11.18 10.19
C SER A 175 12.63 9.75 9.94
N GLY A 176 13.87 9.58 9.51
CA GLY A 176 14.41 8.26 9.24
C GLY A 176 15.93 8.21 9.19
N GLU A 177 16.48 7.03 9.38
CA GLU A 177 17.91 6.78 9.35
C GLU A 177 18.31 6.14 8.01
N ILE A 178 19.41 6.63 7.43
CA ILE A 178 19.99 6.00 6.23
C ILE A 178 20.64 4.69 6.67
N VAL A 179 20.07 3.57 6.26
CA VAL A 179 20.55 2.22 6.63
C VAL A 179 21.52 1.63 5.61
N TRP A 180 21.47 2.09 4.37
CA TRP A 180 22.45 1.77 3.34
C TRP A 180 22.48 2.88 2.29
N LYS A 181 23.62 3.02 1.62
CA LYS A 181 23.78 3.85 0.43
C LYS A 181 24.72 3.19 -0.57
N THR A 182 24.50 3.44 -1.85
CA THR A 182 25.31 2.92 -2.95
C THR A 182 25.48 4.02 -3.99
N GLU A 183 26.71 4.30 -4.35
CA GLU A 183 27.05 5.25 -5.40
C GLU A 183 27.07 4.53 -6.74
N VAL A 184 26.34 5.08 -7.71
CA VAL A 184 26.29 4.58 -9.08
C VAL A 184 26.51 5.78 -10.00
N ARG A 185 27.73 5.89 -10.54
CA ARG A 185 28.19 7.02 -11.37
C ARG A 185 28.08 8.36 -10.61
N ASP A 186 27.22 9.25 -11.08
CA ASP A 186 26.92 10.58 -10.56
C ASP A 186 25.70 10.59 -9.62
N ARG A 187 25.12 9.41 -9.32
CA ARG A 187 23.92 9.29 -8.49
C ARG A 187 24.19 8.50 -7.22
N CYS A 188 23.44 8.82 -6.18
CA CYS A 188 23.44 8.10 -4.91
C CYS A 188 22.08 7.43 -4.71
N LEU A 189 22.08 6.11 -4.57
CA LEU A 189 20.91 5.36 -4.10
C LEU A 189 21.02 5.18 -2.59
N ALA A 190 19.92 5.39 -1.88
CA ALA A 190 19.88 5.21 -0.44
C ALA A 190 18.62 4.49 0.01
N GLY A 191 18.75 3.72 1.09
CA GLY A 191 17.64 3.14 1.82
C GLY A 191 17.49 3.81 3.18
N VAL A 192 16.25 4.17 3.50
CA VAL A 192 15.88 4.83 4.76
C VAL A 192 14.99 3.90 5.57
N LYS A 193 15.32 3.73 6.85
CA LYS A 193 14.41 3.17 7.85
C LYS A 193 13.62 4.30 8.50
N ILE A 194 12.29 4.23 8.43
CA ILE A 194 11.42 5.25 9.02
C ILE A 194 11.45 5.10 10.54
N MET A 195 11.75 6.19 11.24
CA MET A 195 11.76 6.29 12.70
C MET A 195 10.56 7.08 13.21
N GLY A 196 10.03 8.00 12.41
CA GLY A 196 8.84 8.77 12.76
C GLY A 196 8.16 9.35 11.53
N LEU A 197 6.85 9.14 11.43
CA LEU A 197 6.00 9.70 10.38
C LEU A 197 4.60 9.85 10.96
N ASN A 198 3.96 11.00 10.74
CA ASN A 198 2.56 11.18 11.11
C ASN A 198 1.70 10.12 10.38
N ASP A 199 0.85 9.41 11.11
CA ASP A 199 -0.01 8.36 10.58
C ASP A 199 -0.89 8.81 9.41
N ASP A 200 -1.40 10.05 9.43
CA ASP A 200 -2.18 10.61 8.33
C ASP A 200 -1.30 10.79 7.09
N ALA A 201 -0.09 11.30 7.28
CA ALA A 201 0.85 11.55 6.20
C ALA A 201 1.43 10.24 5.62
N LYS A 202 1.58 9.21 6.47
CA LYS A 202 1.90 7.84 6.06
C LYS A 202 0.79 7.25 5.20
N ARG A 203 -0.45 7.44 5.63
CA ARG A 203 -1.65 6.98 4.93
C ARG A 203 -1.75 7.63 3.56
N ASP A 204 -1.58 8.94 3.47
CA ASP A 204 -1.65 9.68 2.20
C ASP A 204 -0.60 9.20 1.18
N ILE A 205 0.64 8.98 1.63
CA ILE A 205 1.72 8.48 0.76
C ILE A 205 1.41 7.07 0.25
N LEU A 206 0.97 6.16 1.13
CA LEU A 206 0.66 4.79 0.75
C LEU A 206 -0.61 4.71 -0.11
N ASP A 207 -1.63 5.51 0.20
CA ASP A 207 -2.86 5.61 -0.61
C ASP A 207 -2.52 6.12 -2.02
N TYR A 208 -1.63 7.13 -2.14
CA TYR A 208 -1.15 7.60 -3.44
C TYR A 208 -0.35 6.51 -4.19
N ALA A 209 0.65 5.90 -3.54
CA ALA A 209 1.51 4.87 -4.14
C ALA A 209 0.68 3.69 -4.67
N TYR A 210 -0.27 3.21 -3.85
CA TYR A 210 -1.15 2.11 -4.21
C TYR A 210 -2.09 2.46 -5.37
N SER A 211 -2.66 3.67 -5.37
CA SER A 211 -3.53 4.13 -6.46
C SER A 211 -2.82 4.15 -7.83
N ARG A 212 -1.52 4.48 -7.82
CA ARG A 212 -0.70 4.52 -9.03
C ARG A 212 -0.30 3.12 -9.50
N TRP A 213 0.07 2.25 -8.56
CA TRP A 213 0.34 0.84 -8.84
C TRP A 213 -0.87 0.14 -9.49
N LEU A 214 -2.08 0.33 -8.95
CA LEU A 214 -3.30 -0.23 -9.53
C LEU A 214 -3.62 0.28 -10.95
N LYS A 215 -3.33 1.55 -11.24
CA LYS A 215 -3.48 2.08 -12.61
C LYS A 215 -2.50 1.44 -13.59
N GLY A 216 -1.27 1.15 -13.15
CA GLY A 216 -0.28 0.44 -13.95
C GLY A 216 -0.68 -1.00 -14.26
N VAL A 217 -1.28 -1.70 -13.28
CA VAL A 217 -1.79 -3.07 -13.46
C VAL A 217 -3.00 -3.15 -14.40
N ARG A 218 -3.81 -2.08 -14.49
CA ARG A 218 -5.00 -2.02 -15.38
C ARG A 218 -4.69 -1.71 -16.85
N LEU A 219 -3.45 -1.33 -17.16
CA LEU A 219 -2.99 -1.03 -18.52
C LEU A 219 -2.19 -2.18 -19.15
N GLN A 220 -2.17 -3.35 -18.48
CA GLN A 220 -1.61 -4.61 -18.97
C GLN A 220 -2.74 -5.62 -19.13
#